data_AF-I0X9A7-F1
#
_entry.id   AF-I0X9A7-F1
#
_cell.length_a   1.000
_cell.length_b   1.000
_cell.length_c   1.000
_cell.angle_alpha   90.00
_cell.angle_beta   90.00
_cell.angle_gamma   90.00
#
_symmetry.space_group_name_H-M   'P 1'
#
loop_
_entity.id
_entity.type
_entity.pdbx_description
1 polymer ?
#
loop_
_entity_poly.entity_id
_entity_poly.type
_entity_poly.pdbx_seq_one_letter_code
_entity_poly.pdbx_strand_id
1 'polypeptide(L)'
;MNIIKKSLYQIKRPWVAYKAKAPMAAFITGRLITMLVLLFLLGFSLFGLMELAPGDIVDQMMSQQIMSSMENSPKKSGSKSEDDLLMNEKQMAQLRAEFGLDKPFYVQYAKWLNRVIVHHDLGTSLISRAPVSFLIRSRIWNSVLLNLISLVFITLFSFMLGVYFSKQGGN
;
A
#
# COMPACT_ATOMS: atom_id res chain seq x y z
N MET A 1 41.20 4.55 -13.53
CA MET A 1 40.62 3.85 -12.36
C MET A 1 40.49 4.71 -11.08
N ASN A 2 41.36 5.71 -10.82
CA ASN A 2 41.38 6.44 -9.53
C ASN A 2 40.33 7.56 -9.36
N ILE A 3 39.83 8.15 -10.46
CA ILE A 3 38.88 9.27 -10.39
C ILE A 3 37.50 8.81 -9.90
N ILE A 4 37.05 7.64 -10.36
CA ILE A 4 35.75 7.04 -9.98
C ILE A 4 35.75 6.64 -8.50
N LYS A 5 36.83 6.02 -8.00
CA LYS A 5 36.95 5.66 -6.57
C LYS A 5 36.96 6.91 -5.67
N LYS A 6 37.63 7.99 -6.08
CA LYS A 6 37.69 9.25 -5.32
C LYS A 6 36.32 9.94 -5.26
N SER A 7 35.57 9.93 -6.36
CA SER A 7 34.20 10.47 -6.43
C SER A 7 33.23 9.70 -5.53
N LEU A 8 33.24 8.36 -5.59
CA LEU A 8 32.42 7.51 -4.74
C LEU A 8 32.75 7.68 -3.25
N TYR A 9 34.02 7.93 -2.92
CA TYR A 9 34.44 8.17 -1.54
C TYR A 9 33.94 9.52 -1.02
N GLN A 10 33.90 10.57 -1.85
CA GLN A 10 33.37 11.87 -1.44
C GLN A 10 31.87 11.85 -1.16
N ILE A 11 31.10 11.07 -1.92
CA ILE A 11 29.66 10.87 -1.69
C ILE A 11 29.40 10.12 -0.38
N LYS A 12 30.25 9.14 -0.02
CA LYS A 12 30.07 8.34 1.21
C LYS A 12 30.65 8.99 2.47
N ARG A 13 31.60 9.94 2.35
CA ARG A 13 32.25 10.63 3.48
C ARG A 13 31.29 11.28 4.51
N PRO A 14 30.28 12.07 4.12
CA PRO A 14 29.37 12.68 5.09
C PRO A 14 28.55 11.62 5.85
N TRP A 15 28.21 10.52 5.18
CA TRP A 15 27.46 9.41 5.76
C TRP A 15 28.29 8.58 6.75
N VAL A 16 29.56 8.34 6.45
CA VAL A 16 30.50 7.66 7.35
C VAL A 16 30.78 8.50 8.60
N ALA A 17 30.95 9.82 8.45
CA ALA A 17 31.14 10.73 9.57
C ALA A 17 29.88 10.84 10.46
N TYR A 18 28.68 10.84 9.87
CA TYR A 18 27.40 10.82 10.60
C TYR A 18 27.20 9.50 11.36
N LYS A 19 27.49 8.36 10.74
CA LYS A 19 27.44 7.03 11.38
C LYS A 19 28.42 6.87 12.53
N ALA A 20 29.58 7.53 12.46
CA ALA A 20 30.58 7.51 13.53
C ALA A 20 30.17 8.38 14.74
N LYS A 21 29.50 9.52 14.53
CA LYS A 21 29.06 10.41 15.60
C LYS A 21 27.77 9.97 16.28
N ALA A 22 26.83 9.40 15.52
CA ALA A 22 25.54 8.97 16.02
C ALA A 22 25.11 7.65 15.33
N PRO A 23 25.61 6.48 15.81
CA PRO A 23 25.37 5.20 15.14
C PRO A 23 23.89 4.82 15.09
N MET A 24 23.14 5.12 16.16
CA MET A 24 21.70 4.84 16.23
C MET A 24 20.91 5.75 15.29
N ALA A 25 21.21 7.05 15.26
CA ALA A 25 20.51 8.00 14.37
C ALA A 25 20.80 7.70 12.90
N ALA A 26 22.06 7.38 12.55
CA ALA A 26 22.44 7.01 11.19
C ALA A 26 21.73 5.76 10.68
N PHE A 27 21.52 4.78 11.54
CA PHE A 27 20.76 3.59 11.21
C PHE A 27 19.27 3.87 10.98
N ILE A 28 18.66 4.67 11.87
CA ILE A 28 17.25 5.07 11.73
C ILE A 28 17.06 5.88 10.45
N THR A 29 17.90 6.88 10.19
CA THR A 29 17.85 7.67 8.96
C THR A 29 18.02 6.80 7.72
N GLY A 30 19.00 5.89 7.73
CA GLY A 30 19.19 4.93 6.64
C GLY A 30 17.96 4.06 6.40
N ARG A 31 17.35 3.55 7.48
CA ARG A 31 16.12 2.75 7.39
C ARG A 31 14.94 3.55 6.85
N LEU A 32 14.71 4.76 7.36
CA LEU A 32 13.63 5.64 6.88
C LEU A 32 13.77 5.92 5.39
N ILE A 33 14.98 6.22 4.92
CA ILE A 33 15.25 6.41 3.49
C ILE A 33 14.94 5.14 2.71
N THR A 34 15.43 3.97 3.16
CA THR A 34 15.14 2.70 2.47
C THR A 34 13.66 2.36 2.44
N MET A 35 12.91 2.65 3.52
CA MET A 35 11.47 2.43 3.58
C MET A 35 10.72 3.34 2.62
N LEU A 36 11.09 4.62 2.56
CA LEU A 36 10.48 5.58 1.65
C LEU A 36 10.74 5.19 0.19
N VAL A 37 11.98 4.82 -0.15
CA VAL A 37 12.32 4.35 -1.50
C VAL A 37 11.57 3.06 -1.84
N LEU A 38 11.49 2.10 -0.92
CA LEU A 38 10.79 0.85 -1.16
C LEU A 38 9.28 1.08 -1.32
N LEU A 39 8.68 1.94 -0.51
CA LEU A 39 7.28 2.32 -0.62
C LEU A 39 6.98 3.06 -1.93
N PHE A 40 7.88 3.95 -2.36
CA PHE A 40 7.79 4.63 -3.64
C PHE A 40 7.84 3.63 -4.81
N LEU A 41 8.86 2.76 -4.84
CA LEU A 41 9.02 1.76 -5.89
C LEU A 41 7.87 0.77 -5.91
N LEU A 42 7.46 0.26 -4.75
CA LEU A 42 6.35 -0.68 -4.64
C LEU A 42 5.02 -0.02 -5.04
N GLY A 43 4.77 1.22 -4.62
CA GLY A 43 3.60 1.99 -5.05
C GLY A 43 3.59 2.21 -6.56
N PHE A 44 4.70 2.68 -7.13
CA PHE A 44 4.83 2.88 -8.57
C PHE A 44 4.62 1.58 -9.35
N SER A 45 5.19 0.46 -8.88
CA SER A 45 4.97 -0.86 -9.46
C SER A 45 3.52 -1.33 -9.34
N LEU A 46 2.84 -1.11 -8.21
CA LEU A 46 1.42 -1.48 -8.05
C LEU A 46 0.52 -0.71 -9.01
N PHE A 47 0.75 0.60 -9.17
CA PHE A 47 0.01 1.40 -10.15
C PHE A 47 0.30 0.97 -11.58
N GLY A 48 1.56 0.64 -11.91
CA GLY A 48 1.92 0.09 -13.21
C GLY A 48 1.27 -1.28 -13.48
N LEU A 49 1.17 -2.14 -12.46
CA LEU A 49 0.46 -3.42 -12.58
C LEU A 49 -1.04 -3.24 -12.73
N MET A 50 -1.62 -2.21 -12.12
CA MET A 50 -3.05 -1.89 -12.28
C MET A 50 -3.39 -1.49 -13.72
N GLU A 51 -2.50 -0.77 -14.42
CA GLU A 51 -2.68 -0.46 -15.85
C GLU A 51 -2.57 -1.70 -16.75
N LEU A 52 -1.81 -2.71 -16.33
CA LEU A 52 -1.67 -3.99 -17.04
C LEU A 52 -2.82 -4.97 -16.75
N ALA A 53 -3.63 -4.72 -15.72
CA ALA A 53 -4.72 -5.59 -15.34
C ALA A 53 -5.89 -5.44 -16.34
N PRO A 54 -6.41 -6.55 -16.91
CA PRO A 54 -7.58 -6.51 -17.78
C PRO A 54 -8.85 -6.31 -16.94
N GLY A 55 -9.11 -5.07 -16.51
CA GLY A 55 -10.33 -4.67 -15.79
C GLY A 55 -10.08 -3.53 -14.79
N ASP A 56 -11.03 -2.60 -14.71
CA ASP A 56 -11.00 -1.46 -13.79
C ASP A 56 -12.03 -1.63 -12.64
N ILE A 57 -11.83 -0.93 -11.52
CA ILE A 57 -12.75 -0.89 -10.39
C ILE A 57 -14.15 -0.43 -10.81
N VAL A 58 -14.26 0.46 -11.80
CA VAL A 58 -15.55 0.94 -12.32
C VAL A 58 -16.31 -0.21 -12.98
N ASP A 59 -15.62 -1.12 -13.68
CA ASP A 59 -16.23 -2.29 -14.30
C ASP A 59 -16.76 -3.25 -13.23
N GLN A 60 -16.03 -3.42 -12.13
CA GLN A 60 -16.45 -4.24 -11.01
C GLN A 60 -17.64 -3.62 -10.23
N MET A 61 -17.65 -2.30 -10.03
CA MET A 61 -18.76 -1.60 -9.37
C MET A 61 -20.03 -1.64 -10.21
N MET A 62 -19.91 -1.38 -11.51
CA MET A 62 -21.06 -1.35 -12.41
C MET A 62 -21.60 -2.76 -12.65
N SER A 63 -20.74 -3.78 -12.77
CA SER A 63 -21.20 -5.17 -12.85
C SER A 63 -21.96 -5.60 -11.59
N GLN A 64 -21.54 -5.15 -10.40
CA GLN A 64 -22.28 -5.37 -9.15
C GLN A 64 -23.65 -4.66 -9.16
N GLN A 65 -23.70 -3.40 -9.63
CA GLN A 65 -24.95 -2.66 -9.74
C GLN A 65 -25.92 -3.28 -10.76
N ILE A 66 -25.43 -3.61 -11.96
CA ILE A 66 -26.22 -4.26 -13.01
C ILE A 66 -26.82 -5.57 -12.50
N MET A 67 -26.02 -6.39 -11.81
CA MET A 67 -26.50 -7.66 -11.24
C MET A 67 -27.61 -7.44 -10.18
N SER A 68 -27.44 -6.46 -9.28
CA SER A 68 -28.47 -6.13 -8.27
C SER A 68 -29.72 -5.44 -8.83
N SER A 69 -29.59 -4.70 -9.94
CA SER A 69 -30.72 -4.05 -10.63
C SER A 69 -31.58 -5.03 -11.44
N MET A 70 -31.00 -6.18 -11.80
CA MET A 70 -31.69 -7.27 -12.50
C MET A 70 -32.65 -8.03 -11.58
N GLU A 71 -32.39 -8.03 -10.27
CA GLU A 71 -33.25 -8.67 -9.26
C GLU A 71 -34.51 -7.86 -8.94
N ASN A 72 -34.46 -6.52 -8.99
CA ASN A 72 -35.55 -5.63 -8.56
C ASN A 72 -36.38 -5.01 -9.70
N SER A 73 -36.09 -5.29 -10.97
CA SER A 73 -36.83 -4.73 -12.11
C SER A 73 -37.83 -5.74 -12.69
N PRO A 74 -39.16 -5.52 -12.56
CA PRO A 74 -40.16 -6.34 -13.25
C PRO A 74 -40.04 -6.11 -14.76
N LYS A 75 -39.57 -7.14 -15.48
CA LYS A 75 -39.72 -7.38 -16.92
C LYS A 75 -40.16 -6.15 -17.74
N LYS A 76 -39.22 -5.29 -18.14
CA LYS A 76 -39.39 -4.48 -19.35
C LYS A 76 -38.28 -4.81 -20.35
N SER A 77 -38.70 -5.66 -21.28
CA SER A 77 -38.11 -5.99 -22.58
C SER A 77 -36.74 -6.67 -22.62
N GLY A 78 -36.72 -7.91 -23.12
CA GLY A 78 -35.55 -8.68 -23.50
C GLY A 78 -34.86 -8.17 -24.77
N SER A 79 -34.62 -6.87 -24.87
CA SER A 79 -33.69 -6.27 -25.82
C SER A 79 -32.89 -5.25 -25.03
N LYS A 80 -31.58 -5.47 -24.87
CA LYS A 80 -30.65 -4.39 -24.51
C LYS A 80 -30.79 -3.34 -25.62
N SER A 81 -31.64 -2.34 -25.41
CA SER A 81 -31.83 -1.23 -26.35
C SER A 81 -30.47 -0.59 -26.59
N GLU A 82 -30.11 -0.25 -27.84
CA GLU A 82 -28.83 0.40 -28.13
C GLU A 82 -28.63 1.67 -27.28
N ASP A 83 -29.72 2.39 -26.99
CA ASP A 83 -29.72 3.56 -26.10
C ASP A 83 -29.33 3.24 -24.64
N ASP A 84 -29.74 2.10 -24.07
CA ASP A 84 -29.41 1.74 -22.68
C ASP A 84 -27.91 1.41 -22.52
N LEU A 85 -27.31 0.81 -23.55
CA LEU A 85 -25.87 0.52 -23.57
C LEU A 85 -25.05 1.81 -23.65
N LEU A 86 -25.48 2.75 -24.50
CA LEU A 86 -24.84 4.06 -24.63
C LEU A 86 -24.92 4.89 -23.34
N MET A 87 -26.03 4.82 -22.60
CA MET A 87 -26.15 5.50 -21.31
C MET A 87 -25.25 4.90 -20.25
N ASN A 88 -25.17 3.56 -20.17
CA ASN A 88 -24.27 2.87 -19.24
C ASN A 88 -22.80 3.13 -19.57
N GLU A 89 -22.41 3.11 -20.84
CA GLU A 89 -21.04 3.45 -21.26
C GLU A 89 -20.66 4.90 -20.92
N LYS A 90 -21.57 5.85 -21.13
CA LYS A 90 -21.35 7.25 -20.73
C LYS A 90 -21.19 7.39 -19.21
N GLN A 91 -22.01 6.69 -18.43
CA GLN A 91 -21.88 6.69 -16.97
C GLN A 91 -20.55 6.09 -16.52
N MET A 92 -20.14 4.96 -17.09
CA MET A 92 -18.83 4.37 -16.82
C MET A 92 -17.69 5.32 -17.17
N ALA A 93 -17.75 5.97 -18.34
CA ALA A 93 -16.72 6.94 -18.75
C ALA A 93 -16.64 8.16 -17.82
N GLN A 94 -17.78 8.66 -17.33
CA GLN A 94 -17.82 9.74 -16.34
C GLN A 94 -17.19 9.33 -15.01
N LEU A 95 -17.53 8.14 -14.50
CA LEU A 95 -16.93 7.62 -13.27
C LEU A 95 -15.41 7.41 -13.42
N ARG A 96 -14.97 6.87 -14.57
CA ARG A 96 -13.53 6.72 -14.85
C ARG A 96 -12.81 8.06 -14.83
N ALA A 97 -13.41 9.10 -15.43
CA ALA A 97 -12.85 10.45 -15.43
C ALA A 97 -12.79 11.08 -14.02
N GLU A 98 -13.81 10.82 -13.19
CA GLU A 98 -13.86 11.31 -11.80
C GLU A 98 -12.75 10.70 -10.94
N PHE A 99 -12.55 9.38 -11.06
CA PHE A 99 -11.46 8.68 -10.38
C PHE A 99 -10.08 8.90 -11.02
N GLY A 100 -10.03 9.43 -12.25
CA GLY A 100 -8.80 9.65 -13.00
C GLY A 100 -8.22 8.39 -13.63
N LEU A 101 -9.05 7.35 -13.79
CA LEU A 101 -8.72 6.05 -14.39
C LEU A 101 -8.53 6.16 -15.91
N ASP A 102 -8.96 7.27 -16.51
CA ASP A 102 -8.72 7.67 -17.89
C ASP A 102 -7.27 8.13 -18.16
N LYS A 103 -6.48 8.38 -17.09
CA LYS A 103 -5.13 8.93 -17.20
C LYS A 103 -4.06 7.86 -17.05
N PRO A 104 -2.85 8.06 -17.62
CA PRO A 104 -1.73 7.14 -17.44
C PRO A 104 -1.38 6.92 -15.96
N PHE A 105 -0.90 5.72 -15.61
CA PHE A 105 -0.62 5.34 -14.22
C PHE A 105 0.28 6.32 -13.46
N TYR A 106 1.25 6.94 -14.13
CA TYR A 106 2.16 7.91 -13.51
C TYR A 106 1.44 9.19 -13.06
N VAL A 107 0.40 9.62 -13.80
CA VAL A 107 -0.43 10.78 -13.42
C VAL A 107 -1.32 10.41 -12.22
N GLN A 108 -1.90 9.21 -12.24
CA GLN A 108 -2.70 8.70 -11.12
C GLN A 108 -1.86 8.62 -9.84
N TYR A 109 -0.65 8.06 -9.95
CA TYR A 109 0.30 7.97 -8.85
C TYR A 109 0.73 9.34 -8.33
N ALA A 110 1.07 10.29 -9.21
CA ALA A 110 1.46 11.65 -8.81
C ALA A 110 0.31 12.39 -8.09
N LYS A 111 -0.93 12.27 -8.59
CA LYS A 111 -2.12 12.86 -7.97
C LYS A 111 -2.38 12.26 -6.59
N TRP A 112 -2.27 10.93 -6.47
CA TRP A 112 -2.39 10.24 -5.20
C TRP A 112 -1.29 10.65 -4.23
N LEU A 113 -0.03 10.64 -4.66
CA LEU A 113 1.12 11.02 -3.83
C LEU A 113 1.02 12.46 -3.33
N ASN A 114 0.57 13.39 -4.19
CA ASN A 114 0.31 14.77 -3.80
C ASN A 114 -0.77 14.86 -2.71
N ARG A 115 -1.87 14.10 -2.84
CA ARG A 115 -2.93 14.04 -1.83
C ARG A 115 -2.40 13.49 -0.50
N VAL A 116 -1.57 12.44 -0.54
CA VAL A 116 -0.99 11.84 0.67
C VAL A 116 -0.01 12.78 1.36
N ILE A 117 0.87 13.46 0.61
CA ILE A 117 1.91 14.33 1.20
C ILE A 117 1.32 15.67 1.66
N VAL A 118 0.45 16.29 0.86
CA VAL A 118 -0.05 17.65 1.12
C VAL A 118 -1.28 17.63 2.01
N HIS A 119 -2.19 16.69 1.81
CA HIS A 119 -3.47 16.65 2.55
C HIS A 119 -3.48 15.59 3.65
N HIS A 120 -2.40 14.79 3.79
CA HIS A 120 -2.33 13.67 4.73
C HIS A 120 -3.53 12.72 4.60
N ASP A 121 -4.06 12.62 3.38
CA ASP A 121 -5.25 11.84 3.05
C ASP A 121 -4.85 10.66 2.17
N LEU A 122 -5.03 9.45 2.73
CA LEU A 122 -4.78 8.18 2.06
C LEU A 122 -5.89 7.79 1.08
N GLY A 123 -6.99 8.54 1.09
CA GLY A 123 -8.19 8.30 0.29
C GLY A 123 -9.24 7.45 1.01
N THR A 124 -10.31 7.19 0.29
CA THR A 124 -11.40 6.32 0.71
C THR A 124 -11.29 4.97 0.02
N SER A 125 -11.56 3.91 0.77
CA SER A 125 -11.71 2.58 0.18
C SER A 125 -12.94 2.56 -0.69
N LEU A 126 -12.77 2.23 -1.97
CA LEU A 126 -13.85 2.15 -2.94
C LEU A 126 -14.78 0.95 -2.66
N ILE A 127 -14.27 -0.09 -2.00
CA ILE A 127 -15.03 -1.30 -1.61
C ILE A 127 -15.82 -1.05 -0.33
N SER A 128 -15.16 -0.58 0.73
CA SER A 128 -15.77 -0.43 2.06
C SER A 128 -16.33 0.96 2.35
N ARG A 129 -16.20 1.90 1.40
CA ARG A 129 -16.64 3.31 1.49
C ARG A 129 -16.20 4.02 2.79
N ALA A 130 -15.06 3.61 3.34
CA ALA A 130 -14.51 4.13 4.58
C ALA A 130 -13.12 4.76 4.34
N PRO A 131 -12.73 5.80 5.12
CA PRO A 131 -11.38 6.36 5.05
C PRO A 131 -10.32 5.28 5.31
N VAL A 132 -9.31 5.22 4.44
CA VAL A 132 -8.23 4.21 4.55
C VAL A 132 -7.44 4.38 5.85
N SER A 133 -7.28 5.63 6.32
CA SER A 133 -6.63 5.94 7.60
C SER A 133 -7.32 5.26 8.80
N PHE A 134 -8.65 5.19 8.79
CA PHE A 134 -9.42 4.51 9.84
C PHE A 134 -9.20 3.00 9.79
N LEU A 135 -9.22 2.41 8.59
CA LEU A 135 -8.99 0.97 8.39
C LEU A 135 -7.57 0.54 8.78
N ILE A 136 -6.58 1.38 8.50
CA ILE A 136 -5.19 1.13 8.89
C ILE A 136 -5.06 1.21 10.41
N ARG A 137 -5.62 2.24 11.05
CA ARG A 137 -5.55 2.41 12.51
C ARG A 137 -6.11 1.20 13.25
N SER A 138 -7.28 0.71 12.84
CA SER A 138 -7.89 -0.45 13.50
C SER A 138 -7.08 -1.73 13.31
N ARG A 139 -6.50 -1.96 12.13
CA ARG A 139 -5.67 -3.14 11.85
C ARG A 139 -4.33 -3.11 12.58
N ILE A 140 -3.67 -1.95 12.62
CA ILE A 140 -2.39 -1.78 13.32
C ILE A 140 -2.55 -2.15 14.80
N TRP A 141 -3.64 -1.71 15.45
CA TRP A 141 -3.88 -2.02 16.86
C TRP A 141 -3.93 -3.52 17.12
N ASN A 142 -4.68 -4.27 16.30
CA ASN A 142 -4.77 -5.72 16.42
C ASN A 142 -3.42 -6.39 16.17
N SER A 143 -2.68 -5.99 15.13
CA SER A 143 -1.36 -6.54 14.85
C SER A 143 -0.35 -6.28 15.96
N VAL A 144 -0.34 -5.08 16.55
CA VAL A 144 0.53 -4.72 17.67
C VAL A 144 0.19 -5.57 18.90
N LEU A 145 -1.10 -5.73 19.21
CA LEU A 145 -1.52 -6.52 20.36
C LEU A 145 -1.12 -8.00 20.21
N LEU A 146 -1.37 -8.59 19.03
CA LEU A 146 -0.96 -9.96 18.71
C LEU A 146 0.56 -10.14 18.78
N ASN A 147 1.32 -9.19 18.23
CA ASN A 147 2.78 -9.26 18.24
C ASN A 147 3.34 -9.13 19.66
N LEU A 148 2.78 -8.24 20.48
CA LEU A 148 3.18 -8.04 21.87
C LEU A 148 2.93 -9.29 22.71
N ILE A 149 1.75 -9.90 22.56
CA ILE A 149 1.43 -11.18 23.21
C ILE A 149 2.45 -12.24 22.77
N SER A 150 2.67 -12.39 21.46
CA SER A 150 3.65 -13.36 20.93
C SER A 150 5.05 -13.13 21.50
N LEU A 151 5.51 -11.88 21.59
CA LEU A 151 6.82 -11.52 22.14
C LEU A 151 6.95 -11.92 23.61
N VAL A 152 5.92 -11.67 24.42
CA VAL A 152 5.90 -12.05 25.84
C VAL A 152 5.98 -13.57 25.98
N PHE A 153 5.17 -14.30 25.24
CA PHE A 153 5.17 -15.76 25.28
C PHE A 153 6.52 -16.34 24.82
N ILE A 154 7.06 -15.88 23.68
CA ILE A 154 8.38 -16.33 23.20
C ILE A 154 9.46 -16.07 24.24
N THR A 155 9.50 -14.87 24.82
CA THR A 155 10.53 -14.49 25.78
C THR A 155 10.44 -15.36 27.03
N LEU A 156 9.22 -15.60 27.52
CA LEU A 156 8.98 -16.45 28.69
C LEU A 156 9.40 -17.91 28.44
N PHE A 157 8.98 -18.49 27.32
CA PHE A 157 9.35 -19.86 26.94
C PHE A 157 10.84 -20.00 26.68
N SER A 158 11.46 -19.07 25.96
CA SER A 158 12.91 -19.07 25.73
C SER A 158 13.69 -18.97 27.04
N PHE A 159 13.24 -18.14 27.99
CA PHE A 159 13.87 -18.03 29.29
C PHE A 159 13.74 -19.33 30.10
N MET A 160 12.55 -19.92 30.18
CA MET A 160 12.31 -21.20 30.87
C MET A 160 13.15 -22.34 30.29
N LEU A 161 13.17 -22.50 28.97
CA LEU A 161 13.96 -23.52 28.29
C LEU A 161 15.46 -23.28 28.46
N GLY A 162 15.92 -22.03 28.40
CA GLY A 162 17.32 -21.68 28.62
C GLY A 162 17.82 -22.09 30.00
N VAL A 163 17.04 -21.84 31.04
CA VAL A 163 17.38 -22.27 32.41
C VAL A 163 17.38 -23.80 32.54
N TYR A 164 16.40 -24.48 31.95
CA TYR A 164 16.33 -25.94 31.98
C TYR A 164 17.57 -26.60 31.35
N PHE A 165 17.97 -26.15 30.15
CA PHE A 165 19.15 -26.69 29.47
C PHE A 165 20.45 -26.31 30.17
N SER A 166 20.55 -25.10 30.74
CA SER A 166 21.74 -24.68 31.51
C SER A 166 22.03 -25.59 32.71
N LYS A 167 20.99 -26.20 33.31
CA LYS A 167 21.16 -27.11 34.44
C LYS A 167 21.67 -28.50 34.02
N GLN A 168 21.45 -28.91 32.77
CA GLN A 168 21.71 -30.28 32.32
C GLN A 168 23.08 -30.45 31.61
N GLY A 169 23.73 -29.36 31.19
CA GLY A 169 25.05 -29.38 30.54
C GLY A 169 26.27 -29.27 31.48
N GLY A 170 26.06 -29.39 32.79
CA GLY A 170 27.11 -29.23 33.82
C GLY A 170 27.72 -30.53 34.36
N ASN A 171 27.41 -31.69 33.76
CA ASN A 171 27.99 -32.99 34.10
C ASN A 171 28.75 -33.58 32.92
#